data_AF-A0A251SLF0-F1
#
_entry.id   AF-A0A251SLF0-F1
#
_cell.length_a   1.000
_cell.length_b   1.000
_cell.length_c   1.000
_cell.angle_alpha   90.00
_cell.angle_beta   90.00
_cell.angle_gamma   90.00
#
_symmetry.space_group_name_H-M   'P 1'
#
loop_
_entity.id
_entity.type
_entity.pdbx_description
1 polymer ?
#
loop_
_entity_poly.entity_id
_entity_poly.type
_entity_poly.pdbx_seq_one_letter_code
_entity_poly.pdbx_strand_id
1 'polypeptide(L)'
;MKITDWIPKHGPTFLNDCFRLFYISSQLRRLEMTHKFFIGKLISVALMKFPLLEELNLYEITISKEEIETVGRYCPMLKTLKVNKRGYEGSLTRYNEIAIAIGQNLPGIRHLELIGNRMTDVGLRVILGNCHHLETLDLRECFCIDLKGDLGKQCSKQIKYLKLPNDSLEDYPYIYAIESEYDEDDYYYADPYDT
;
A
#
# COMPACT_ATOMS: atom_id res chain seq x y z
N MET A 1 11.18 -11.53 4.79
CA MET A 1 10.51 -12.83 5.03
C MET A 1 9.20 -12.77 4.27
N LYS A 2 8.94 -13.68 3.33
CA LYS A 2 7.62 -13.76 2.67
C LYS A 2 6.73 -14.61 3.58
N ILE A 3 5.56 -14.10 3.98
CA ILE A 3 4.60 -14.83 4.82
C ILE A 3 3.83 -15.89 3.99
N THR A 4 4.21 -16.14 2.74
CA THR A 4 3.56 -17.13 1.88
C THR A 4 3.92 -18.59 2.19
N ASP A 5 4.99 -18.85 2.95
CA ASP A 5 5.44 -20.23 3.26
C ASP A 5 4.89 -20.77 4.59
N TRP A 6 3.98 -20.05 5.27
CA TRP A 6 3.41 -20.47 6.56
C TRP A 6 1.88 -20.49 6.49
N ILE A 7 1.35 -21.55 5.88
CA ILE A 7 -0.09 -21.88 5.92
C ILE A 7 -0.30 -22.98 6.99
N PRO A 8 -0.85 -22.67 8.18
CA PRO A 8 -1.50 -23.69 8.99
C PRO A 8 -2.99 -23.76 8.61
N LYS A 9 -3.44 -24.97 8.32
CA LYS A 9 -4.87 -25.29 8.31
C LYS A 9 -5.40 -25.09 9.74
N HIS A 10 -6.39 -24.21 9.89
CA HIS A 10 -7.27 -24.00 11.06
C HIS A 10 -6.95 -22.85 12.05
N GLY A 11 -7.92 -21.94 12.18
CA GLY A 11 -8.40 -21.37 13.45
C GLY A 11 -7.62 -20.20 14.10
N PRO A 12 -8.23 -19.53 15.10
CA PRO A 12 -7.76 -18.30 15.74
C PRO A 12 -6.46 -18.43 16.58
N THR A 13 -5.75 -19.55 16.45
CA THR A 13 -4.41 -19.80 17.04
C THR A 13 -3.29 -19.06 16.29
N PHE A 14 -3.52 -18.59 15.06
CA PHE A 14 -2.55 -17.82 14.27
C PHE A 14 -2.02 -16.56 14.97
N LEU A 15 -2.86 -15.91 15.78
CA LEU A 15 -2.51 -14.67 16.48
C LEU A 15 -1.48 -14.90 17.59
N ASN A 16 -1.65 -15.95 18.42
CA ASN A 16 -0.71 -16.24 19.50
C ASN A 16 0.65 -16.72 18.99
N ASP A 17 0.68 -17.42 17.86
CA ASP A 17 1.93 -17.86 17.23
C ASP A 17 2.62 -16.71 16.48
N CYS A 18 1.88 -15.82 15.83
CA CYS A 18 2.42 -14.56 15.31
C CYS A 18 3.02 -13.70 16.43
N PHE A 19 2.31 -13.51 17.56
CA PHE A 19 2.83 -12.75 18.70
C PHE A 19 4.08 -13.38 19.35
N ARG A 20 4.19 -14.72 19.39
CA ARG A 20 5.42 -15.41 19.83
C ARG A 20 6.56 -15.29 18.83
N LEU A 21 6.29 -15.28 17.52
CA LEU A 21 7.31 -15.09 16.47
C LEU A 21 7.75 -13.62 16.32
N PHE A 22 6.87 -12.65 16.59
CA PHE A 22 7.18 -11.22 16.67
C PHE A 22 8.17 -10.87 17.80
N TYR A 23 8.32 -11.75 18.79
CA TYR A 23 9.29 -11.58 19.88
C TYR A 23 10.74 -11.87 19.45
N ILE A 24 10.98 -12.44 18.25
CA ILE A 24 12.29 -13.01 17.89
C ILE A 24 13.14 -12.15 16.93
N SER A 25 12.62 -11.11 16.26
CA SER A 25 13.47 -10.38 15.29
C SER A 25 13.37 -8.86 15.34
N SER A 26 14.11 -8.26 16.28
CA SER A 26 14.52 -6.84 16.22
C SER A 26 15.39 -6.51 15.00
N GLN A 27 15.79 -7.54 14.23
CA GLN A 27 16.61 -7.47 13.03
C GLN A 27 15.79 -7.58 11.73
N LEU A 28 14.45 -7.55 11.80
CA LEU A 28 13.62 -7.63 10.61
C LEU A 28 13.82 -6.40 9.72
N ARG A 29 14.31 -6.63 8.49
CA ARG A 29 14.57 -5.57 7.50
C ARG A 29 13.49 -5.47 6.42
N ARG A 30 12.69 -6.53 6.23
CA ARG A 30 11.63 -6.56 5.20
C ARG A 30 10.39 -7.27 5.73
N LEU A 31 9.24 -6.60 5.64
CA LEU A 31 7.92 -7.09 6.02
C LEU A 31 6.98 -7.00 4.82
N GLU A 32 6.27 -8.09 4.53
CA GLU A 32 5.30 -8.18 3.45
C GLU A 32 3.98 -8.77 3.97
N MET A 33 2.85 -8.13 3.65
CA MET A 33 1.53 -8.48 4.16
C MET A 33 0.46 -8.37 3.06
N THR A 34 -0.56 -9.23 3.13
CA THR A 34 -1.70 -9.23 2.18
C THR A 34 -3.04 -9.36 2.92
N HIS A 35 -4.12 -8.78 2.35
CA HIS A 35 -5.46 -8.66 2.96
C HIS A 35 -6.04 -9.97 3.51
N LYS A 36 -5.71 -11.12 2.90
CA LYS A 36 -6.17 -12.45 3.34
C LYS A 36 -5.79 -12.81 4.79
N PHE A 37 -4.98 -11.99 5.46
CA PHE A 37 -4.46 -12.25 6.80
C PHE A 37 -4.62 -11.09 7.81
N PHE A 38 -5.38 -10.02 7.54
CA PHE A 38 -5.23 -8.81 8.36
C PHE A 38 -6.44 -7.90 8.64
N ILE A 39 -6.52 -7.38 9.89
CA ILE A 39 -7.50 -6.40 10.38
C ILE A 39 -6.78 -5.17 10.95
N GLY A 40 -6.72 -4.08 10.18
CA GLY A 40 -6.46 -2.68 10.59
C GLY A 40 -5.40 -2.43 11.69
N LYS A 41 -5.82 -1.87 12.83
CA LYS A 41 -4.98 -1.27 13.93
C LYS A 41 -3.77 -2.09 14.43
N LEU A 42 -3.67 -3.36 14.06
CA LEU A 42 -2.57 -4.24 14.42
C LEU A 42 -1.24 -3.85 13.73
N ILE A 43 -1.26 -3.14 12.58
CA ILE A 43 -0.03 -2.76 11.85
C ILE A 43 0.81 -1.82 12.71
N SER A 44 0.18 -0.79 13.31
CA SER A 44 0.88 0.19 14.14
C SER A 44 1.63 -0.44 15.31
N VAL A 45 1.01 -1.39 16.02
CA VAL A 45 1.62 -2.02 17.21
C VAL A 45 2.78 -2.93 16.82
N ALA A 46 2.69 -3.62 15.68
CA ALA A 46 3.77 -4.45 15.19
C ALA A 46 4.97 -3.61 14.70
N LEU A 47 4.70 -2.54 13.95
CA LEU A 47 5.76 -1.68 13.38
C LEU A 47 6.62 -0.97 14.43
N MET A 48 6.05 -0.68 15.61
CA MET A 48 6.81 -0.13 16.74
C MET A 48 7.98 -1.03 17.18
N LYS A 49 7.98 -2.31 16.80
CA LYS A 49 9.01 -3.30 17.20
C LYS A 49 10.12 -3.49 16.15
N PHE A 50 10.06 -2.78 15.01
CA PHE A 50 10.98 -2.99 13.88
C PHE A 50 11.77 -1.74 13.49
N PRO A 51 12.72 -1.28 14.33
CA PRO A 51 13.51 -0.09 14.06
C PRO A 51 14.46 -0.24 12.86
N LEU A 52 14.79 -1.48 12.47
CA LEU A 52 15.66 -1.79 11.35
C LEU A 52 14.90 -2.12 10.04
N LEU A 53 13.59 -1.89 10.01
CA LEU A 53 12.78 -2.15 8.83
C LEU A 53 13.18 -1.20 7.69
N GLU A 54 13.52 -1.78 6.54
CA GLU A 54 13.89 -1.06 5.32
C GLU A 54 12.82 -1.15 4.23
N GLU A 55 12.03 -2.21 4.24
CA GLU A 55 11.00 -2.49 3.23
C GLU A 55 9.70 -2.93 3.89
N LEU A 56 8.62 -2.23 3.56
CA LEU A 56 7.25 -2.55 3.96
C LEU A 56 6.38 -2.68 2.72
N ASN A 57 5.88 -3.89 2.47
CA ASN A 57 5.04 -4.20 1.32
C ASN A 57 3.65 -4.62 1.79
N LEU A 58 2.63 -3.87 1.39
CA LEU A 58 1.24 -4.06 1.76
C LEU A 58 0.41 -4.23 0.49
N TYR A 59 -0.29 -5.35 0.38
CA TYR A 59 -1.08 -5.72 -0.78
C TYR A 59 -2.55 -5.94 -0.40
N GLU A 60 -3.46 -5.24 -1.06
CA GLU A 60 -4.90 -5.21 -0.74
C GLU A 60 -5.23 -4.72 0.68
N ILE A 61 -4.27 -4.08 1.36
CA ILE A 61 -4.43 -3.52 2.71
C ILE A 61 -4.63 -2.02 2.61
N THR A 62 -5.70 -1.52 3.23
CA THR A 62 -5.88 -0.08 3.45
C THR A 62 -5.01 0.34 4.64
N ILE A 63 -4.12 1.31 4.42
CA ILE A 63 -3.33 1.94 5.48
C ILE A 63 -3.95 3.31 5.83
N SER A 64 -3.96 3.65 7.12
CA SER A 64 -4.41 4.96 7.61
C SER A 64 -3.27 5.98 7.65
N LYS A 65 -3.64 7.27 7.78
CA LYS A 65 -2.67 8.34 8.02
C LYS A 65 -1.84 8.09 9.28
N GLU A 66 -2.49 7.69 10.38
CA GLU A 66 -1.84 7.42 11.67
C GLU A 66 -0.86 6.24 11.59
N GLU A 67 -1.15 5.25 10.75
CA GLU A 67 -0.24 4.13 10.48
C GLU A 67 1.02 4.61 9.75
N ILE A 68 0.90 5.48 8.74
CA ILE A 68 2.06 6.09 8.07
C ILE A 68 2.88 6.97 9.05
N GLU A 69 2.22 7.76 9.90
CA GLU A 69 2.91 8.52 10.95
C GLU A 69 3.67 7.60 11.92
N THR A 70 3.07 6.46 12.27
CA THR A 70 3.71 5.44 13.10
C THR A 70 4.92 4.84 12.40
N VAL A 71 4.81 4.49 11.11
CA VAL A 71 5.94 4.02 10.29
C VAL A 71 7.08 5.03 10.32
N GLY A 72 6.79 6.32 10.05
CA GLY A 72 7.82 7.36 10.01
C GLY A 72 8.50 7.59 11.35
N ARG A 73 7.78 7.38 12.46
CA ARG A 73 8.32 7.51 13.81
C ARG A 73 9.21 6.33 14.23
N TYR A 74 8.79 5.10 13.92
CA TYR A 74 9.40 3.90 14.50
C TYR A 74 10.26 3.09 13.51
N CYS A 75 10.18 3.35 12.21
CA CYS A 75 10.96 2.67 11.17
C CYS A 75 11.87 3.67 10.43
N PRO A 76 12.86 4.30 11.10
CA PRO A 76 13.69 5.37 10.51
C PRO A 76 14.55 4.89 9.34
N MET A 77 14.78 3.58 9.23
CA MET A 77 15.57 2.97 8.15
C MET A 77 14.75 2.67 6.89
N LEU A 78 13.44 2.94 6.89
CA LEU A 78 12.57 2.60 5.76
C LEU A 78 13.02 3.31 4.48
N LYS A 79 13.22 2.54 3.42
CA LYS A 79 13.57 3.00 2.07
C LYS A 79 12.56 2.59 1.00
N THR A 80 11.81 1.54 1.26
CA THR A 80 10.82 1.00 0.33
C THR A 80 9.47 0.90 1.03
N LEU A 81 8.46 1.50 0.43
CA LEU A 81 7.06 1.38 0.84
C LEU A 81 6.23 1.01 -0.38
N LYS A 82 5.49 -0.09 -0.27
CA LYS A 82 4.50 -0.49 -1.27
C LYS A 82 3.15 -0.58 -0.60
N VAL A 83 2.19 0.20 -1.06
CA VAL A 83 0.80 0.15 -0.60
C VAL A 83 -0.07 0.04 -1.84
N ASN A 84 -0.29 -1.21 -2.23
CA ASN A 84 -0.87 -1.52 -3.51
C ASN A 84 -2.25 -2.13 -3.31
N LYS A 85 -3.23 -1.60 -4.05
CA LYS A 85 -4.60 -2.08 -4.09
C LYS A 85 -5.14 -1.88 -5.49
N ARG A 86 -6.08 -2.70 -5.96
CA ARG A 86 -6.76 -2.40 -7.23
C ARG A 86 -7.44 -1.03 -7.20
N GLY A 87 -7.12 -0.22 -8.20
CA GLY A 87 -7.81 1.02 -8.52
C GLY A 87 -9.11 0.73 -9.26
N TYR A 88 -10.05 1.67 -9.17
CA TYR A 88 -11.32 1.61 -9.91
C TYR A 88 -11.48 2.87 -10.73
N GLU A 89 -11.41 2.72 -12.05
CA GLU A 89 -11.62 3.80 -13.01
C GLU A 89 -13.10 4.23 -12.96
N GLY A 90 -13.36 5.43 -12.44
CA GLY A 90 -14.72 5.93 -12.19
C GLY A 90 -15.04 6.23 -10.73
N SER A 91 -14.14 5.93 -9.79
CA SER A 91 -14.31 6.40 -8.41
C SER A 91 -14.30 7.92 -8.35
N LEU A 92 -15.39 8.52 -7.86
CA LEU A 92 -15.47 9.97 -7.62
C LEU A 92 -14.71 10.41 -6.37
N THR A 93 -14.27 9.46 -5.54
CA THR A 93 -13.68 9.74 -4.24
C THR A 93 -12.19 9.97 -4.35
N ARG A 94 -11.72 11.11 -3.84
CA ARG A 94 -10.33 11.57 -3.92
C ARG A 94 -9.76 11.72 -2.52
N TYR A 95 -8.60 11.12 -2.26
CA TYR A 95 -7.99 11.10 -0.93
C TYR A 95 -6.49 11.39 -0.99
N ASN A 96 -6.09 12.57 -0.50
CA ASN A 96 -4.70 12.98 -0.43
C ASN A 96 -4.03 12.70 0.93
N GLU A 97 -4.80 12.26 1.92
CA GLU A 97 -4.33 12.13 3.31
C GLU A 97 -3.12 11.21 3.46
N ILE A 98 -3.12 10.06 2.75
CA ILE A 98 -2.00 9.10 2.78
C ILE A 98 -0.77 9.70 2.08
N ALA A 99 -0.95 10.33 0.92
CA ALA A 99 0.15 10.99 0.20
C ALA A 99 0.77 12.12 1.03
N ILE A 100 -0.05 12.91 1.73
CA ILE A 100 0.40 13.96 2.66
C ILE A 100 1.18 13.34 3.82
N ALA A 101 0.65 12.29 4.44
CA ALA A 101 1.31 11.60 5.54
C ALA A 101 2.68 11.04 5.13
N ILE A 102 2.76 10.43 3.94
CA ILE A 102 4.02 9.92 3.36
C ILE A 102 5.02 11.06 3.19
N GLY A 103 4.61 12.15 2.51
CA GLY A 103 5.49 13.29 2.28
C GLY A 103 6.01 13.91 3.58
N GLN A 104 5.18 14.00 4.62
CA GLN A 104 5.54 14.61 5.90
C GLN A 104 6.41 13.72 6.79
N ASN A 105 6.21 12.39 6.73
CA ASN A 105 6.79 11.47 7.71
C ASN A 105 7.87 10.54 7.14
N LEU A 106 7.96 10.40 5.81
CA LEU A 106 8.90 9.49 5.13
C LEU A 106 9.83 10.22 4.14
N PRO A 107 10.51 11.31 4.52
CA PRO A 107 11.37 12.08 3.60
C PRO A 107 12.58 11.29 3.08
N GLY A 108 12.94 10.21 3.76
CA GLY A 108 14.06 9.32 3.40
C GLY A 108 13.71 8.18 2.46
N ILE A 109 12.46 8.08 1.98
CA ILE A 109 11.99 7.01 1.09
C ILE A 109 12.66 7.13 -0.29
N ARG A 110 12.96 5.98 -0.89
CA ARG A 110 13.63 5.87 -2.21
C ARG A 110 12.79 5.13 -3.25
N HIS A 111 11.92 4.24 -2.80
CA HIS A 111 11.03 3.46 -3.63
C HIS A 111 9.62 3.50 -3.05
N LEU A 112 8.68 4.00 -3.84
CA LEU A 112 7.29 4.12 -3.45
C LEU A 112 6.38 3.52 -4.52
N GLU A 113 5.60 2.52 -4.14
CA GLU A 113 4.50 2.01 -4.98
C GLU A 113 3.17 2.34 -4.29
N LEU A 114 2.27 2.97 -5.04
CA LEU A 114 0.94 3.37 -4.59
C LEU A 114 -0.12 2.90 -5.59
N ILE A 115 0.01 1.68 -6.12
CA ILE A 115 -0.88 1.18 -7.17
C ILE A 115 -2.34 1.30 -6.70
N GLY A 116 -3.19 1.86 -7.56
CA GLY A 116 -4.62 2.08 -7.33
C GLY A 116 -4.98 3.14 -6.30
N ASN A 117 -4.01 3.93 -5.82
CA ASN A 117 -4.26 4.99 -4.86
C ASN A 117 -5.10 6.12 -5.50
N ARG A 118 -6.02 6.70 -4.71
CA ARG A 118 -6.96 7.73 -5.16
C ARG A 118 -6.49 9.16 -4.89
N MET A 119 -5.18 9.38 -4.75
CA MET A 119 -4.62 10.71 -4.60
C MET A 119 -4.79 11.54 -5.89
N THR A 120 -4.84 12.85 -5.72
CA THR A 120 -4.83 13.80 -6.83
C THR A 120 -3.43 14.38 -7.02
N ASP A 121 -3.29 15.27 -8.00
CA ASP A 121 -2.12 16.11 -8.21
C ASP A 121 -1.62 16.80 -6.93
N VAL A 122 -2.52 17.16 -6.00
CA VAL A 122 -2.15 17.76 -4.72
C VAL A 122 -1.33 16.80 -3.87
N GLY A 123 -1.79 15.56 -3.71
CA GLY A 123 -1.06 14.53 -2.96
C GLY A 123 0.30 14.21 -3.59
N LEU A 124 0.32 14.05 -4.92
CA LEU A 124 1.57 13.78 -5.64
C LEU A 124 2.58 14.93 -5.51
N ARG A 125 2.14 16.19 -5.58
CA ARG A 125 3.02 17.35 -5.35
C ARG A 125 3.63 17.36 -3.95
N VAL A 126 2.87 16.94 -2.93
CA VAL A 126 3.40 16.83 -1.56
C VAL A 126 4.48 15.75 -1.47
N ILE A 127 4.28 14.59 -2.10
CA ILE A 127 5.31 13.54 -2.16
C ILE A 127 6.57 14.06 -2.86
N LEU A 128 6.44 14.61 -4.07
CA LEU A 128 7.58 15.13 -4.84
C LEU A 128 8.31 16.27 -4.11
N GLY A 129 7.56 17.10 -3.38
CA GLY A 129 8.08 18.24 -2.64
C GLY A 129 8.82 17.90 -1.35
N ASN A 130 8.63 16.71 -0.76
CA ASN A 130 9.26 16.34 0.52
C ASN A 130 10.12 15.07 0.45
N CYS A 131 9.85 14.15 -0.47
CA CYS A 131 10.61 12.92 -0.65
C CYS A 131 11.72 13.11 -1.69
N HIS A 132 12.73 13.92 -1.39
CA HIS A 132 13.78 14.31 -2.35
C HIS A 132 14.71 13.17 -2.80
N HIS A 133 14.75 12.07 -2.05
CA HIS A 133 15.55 10.88 -2.39
C HIS A 133 14.77 9.83 -3.19
N LEU A 134 13.53 10.13 -3.60
CA LEU A 134 12.68 9.19 -4.29
C LEU A 134 13.22 8.91 -5.71
N GLU A 135 13.60 7.66 -5.95
CA GLU A 135 14.17 7.19 -7.21
C GLU A 135 13.16 6.39 -8.03
N THR A 136 12.28 5.64 -7.36
CA THR A 136 11.23 4.83 -8.00
C THR A 136 9.86 5.24 -7.52
N LEU A 137 8.94 5.50 -8.46
CA LEU A 137 7.55 5.81 -8.18
C LEU A 137 6.64 5.02 -9.10
N ASP A 138 5.77 4.21 -8.53
CA ASP A 138 4.75 3.46 -9.27
C ASP A 138 3.36 4.04 -8.98
N LEU A 139 2.75 4.60 -10.02
CA LEU A 139 1.43 5.24 -9.99
C LEU A 139 0.40 4.46 -10.80
N ARG A 140 0.65 3.21 -11.18
CA ARG A 140 -0.33 2.42 -11.95
C ARG A 140 -1.68 2.39 -11.24
N GLU A 141 -2.75 2.48 -12.02
CA GLU A 141 -4.13 2.61 -11.55
C GLU A 141 -4.43 3.84 -10.64
N CYS A 142 -3.51 4.81 -10.48
CA CYS A 142 -3.79 6.10 -9.84
C CYS A 142 -4.53 7.06 -10.78
N PHE A 143 -5.77 6.72 -11.14
CA PHE A 143 -6.55 7.41 -12.18
C PHE A 143 -6.97 8.86 -11.85
N CYS A 144 -6.75 9.32 -10.61
CA CYS A 144 -7.10 10.67 -10.17
C CYS A 144 -6.02 11.73 -10.43
N ILE A 145 -4.90 11.34 -11.05
CA ILE A 145 -3.74 12.20 -11.33
C ILE A 145 -3.71 12.58 -12.81
N ASP A 146 -3.47 13.85 -13.12
CA ASP A 146 -3.21 14.32 -14.48
C ASP A 146 -1.71 14.63 -14.68
N LEU A 147 -1.06 13.79 -15.50
CA LEU A 147 0.37 13.90 -15.82
C LEU A 147 0.63 14.55 -17.20
N LYS A 148 -0.36 15.12 -17.88
CA LYS A 148 -0.16 15.75 -19.21
C LYS A 148 0.61 17.07 -19.15
N GLY A 149 0.67 17.71 -17.98
CA GLY A 149 1.26 19.04 -17.78
C GLY A 149 2.60 19.07 -17.06
N ASP A 150 2.86 20.17 -16.35
CA ASP A 150 4.12 20.39 -15.64
C ASP A 150 4.37 19.39 -14.50
N LEU A 151 3.31 18.81 -13.94
CA LEU A 151 3.44 17.74 -12.95
C LEU A 151 4.10 16.49 -13.55
N GLY A 152 3.68 16.08 -14.76
CA GLY A 152 4.32 14.98 -15.48
C GLY A 152 5.79 15.27 -15.80
N LYS A 153 6.10 16.49 -16.28
CA LYS A 153 7.49 16.93 -16.51
C LYS A 153 8.33 16.88 -15.24
N GLN A 154 7.76 17.30 -14.10
CA GLN A 154 8.42 17.24 -12.80
C GLN A 154 8.70 15.79 -12.40
N CYS A 155 7.72 14.89 -12.52
CA CYS A 155 7.92 13.45 -12.28
C CYS A 155 9.05 12.89 -13.13
N SER A 156 9.03 13.09 -14.44
CA SER A 156 10.07 12.56 -15.35
C SER A 156 11.47 13.11 -15.07
N LYS A 157 11.57 14.34 -14.54
CA LYS A 157 12.85 14.94 -14.17
C LYS A 157 13.38 14.42 -12.83
N GLN A 158 12.50 14.26 -11.85
CA GLN A 158 12.88 13.93 -10.47
C GLN A 158 12.98 12.42 -10.23
N ILE A 159 12.15 11.63 -10.90
CA ILE A 159 12.01 10.19 -10.66
C ILE A 159 12.74 9.42 -11.75
N LYS A 160 13.65 8.53 -11.35
CA LYS A 160 14.46 7.72 -12.26
C LYS A 160 13.65 6.58 -12.90
N TYR A 161 12.80 5.94 -12.10
CA TYR A 161 11.95 4.82 -12.54
C TYR A 161 10.50 5.15 -12.23
N LEU A 162 9.77 5.66 -13.23
CA LEU A 162 8.38 6.07 -13.11
C LEU A 162 7.48 5.09 -13.87
N LYS A 163 6.45 4.56 -13.21
CA LYS A 163 5.34 3.85 -13.87
C LYS A 163 4.08 4.69 -13.78
N LEU A 164 3.40 4.86 -14.91
CA LEU A 164 2.27 5.77 -15.10
C LEU A 164 0.93 5.07 -14.80
N PRO A 165 -0.16 5.84 -14.55
CA PRO A 165 -1.46 5.27 -14.23
C PRO A 165 -2.00 4.21 -15.19
N ASN A 166 -1.70 4.31 -16.48
CA ASN A 166 -2.20 3.40 -17.52
C ASN A 166 -1.18 2.36 -17.98
N ASP A 167 -0.02 2.24 -17.32
CA ASP A 167 0.97 1.21 -17.65
C ASP A 167 0.47 -0.18 -17.23
N SER A 168 0.89 -1.22 -17.96
CA SER A 168 0.48 -2.61 -17.70
C SER A 168 0.83 -3.08 -16.27
N LEU A 169 -0.04 -3.93 -15.71
CA LEU A 169 0.15 -4.60 -14.43
C LEU A 169 0.71 -6.03 -14.55
N GLU A 170 1.15 -6.47 -15.73
CA GLU A 170 1.64 -7.85 -15.95
C GLU A 170 2.70 -8.33 -14.93
N ASP A 171 3.53 -7.42 -14.41
CA ASP A 171 4.55 -7.74 -13.40
C ASP A 171 4.07 -7.58 -11.93
N TYR A 172 2.78 -7.29 -11.70
CA TYR A 172 2.19 -7.13 -10.38
C TYR A 172 1.79 -8.50 -9.79
N PRO A 173 2.43 -8.95 -8.68
CA PRO A 173 2.33 -10.33 -8.21
C PRO A 173 0.95 -10.74 -7.66
N TYR A 174 0.06 -9.80 -7.40
CA TYR A 174 -1.29 -10.06 -6.86
C TYR A 174 -2.40 -9.78 -7.88
N ILE A 175 -2.05 -9.61 -9.16
CA ILE A 175 -3.01 -9.30 -10.24
C ILE A 175 -4.16 -10.33 -10.33
N TYR A 176 -3.85 -11.62 -10.12
CA TYR A 176 -4.77 -12.77 -10.24
C TYR A 176 -5.43 -13.21 -8.93
N ALA A 177 -4.96 -12.74 -7.78
CA ALA A 177 -5.56 -13.11 -6.49
C ALA A 177 -7.00 -12.57 -6.31
N ILE A 178 -7.43 -11.74 -7.26
CA ILE A 178 -8.61 -10.88 -7.24
C ILE A 178 -9.66 -11.34 -8.27
N GLU A 179 -9.26 -11.99 -9.37
CA GLU A 179 -10.21 -12.54 -10.34
C GLU A 179 -11.06 -13.68 -9.75
N SER A 180 -10.55 -14.39 -8.73
CA SER A 180 -11.25 -15.50 -8.09
C SER A 180 -12.25 -15.10 -6.98
N GLU A 181 -12.40 -13.81 -6.67
CA GLU A 181 -13.32 -13.33 -5.62
C GLU A 181 -14.60 -12.66 -6.18
N TYR A 182 -14.74 -12.58 -7.51
CA TYR A 182 -15.91 -11.99 -8.18
C TYR A 182 -16.99 -13.01 -8.59
N ASP A 183 -16.89 -14.28 -8.19
CA ASP A 183 -17.79 -15.35 -8.65
C ASP A 183 -18.84 -15.84 -7.63
N GLU A 184 -19.00 -15.28 -6.42
CA GLU A 184 -19.98 -15.84 -5.45
C GLU A 184 -20.97 -14.93 -4.73
N ASP A 185 -20.93 -13.59 -4.87
CA ASP A 185 -21.84 -12.71 -4.10
C ASP A 185 -22.72 -11.81 -4.98
N ASP A 186 -23.30 -12.34 -6.07
CA ASP A 186 -24.33 -11.63 -6.84
C ASP A 186 -25.68 -12.39 -6.85
N TYR A 187 -26.71 -11.64 -6.47
CA TYR A 187 -28.17 -11.89 -6.57
C TYR A 187 -28.87 -12.76 -5.52
N TYR A 188 -29.47 -12.10 -4.52
CA TYR A 188 -30.92 -12.20 -4.24
C TYR A 188 -31.39 -10.94 -3.49
N TYR A 189 -31.65 -9.84 -4.20
CA TYR A 189 -32.66 -8.90 -3.75
C TYR A 189 -34.02 -9.53 -4.06
N ALA A 190 -34.65 -10.14 -3.06
CA ALA A 190 -36.08 -10.42 -3.14
C ALA A 190 -36.81 -9.07 -3.19
N ASP A 191 -37.41 -8.77 -4.34
CA ASP A 191 -38.33 -7.65 -4.51
C ASP A 191 -39.51 -7.85 -3.54
N PRO A 192 -39.79 -6.92 -2.61
CA PRO A 192 -40.91 -7.07 -1.68
C PRO A 192 -42.28 -6.81 -2.33
N TYR A 193 -42.35 -6.69 -3.66
CA TYR A 193 -43.60 -6.52 -4.39
C TYR A 193 -43.76 -7.52 -5.54
N ASP A 194 -43.80 -8.82 -5.24
CA ASP A 194 -44.52 -9.76 -6.11
C ASP A 194 -45.36 -10.76 -5.30
N THR A 195 -46.68 -10.58 -5.44
CA THR A 195 -47.86 -11.33 -4.95
C THR A 195 -48.14 -11.46 -3.44
#